data_AF-A0A3M1CDD5-F1
#
_entry.id   AF-A0A3M1CDD5-F1
#
_cell.length_a   1.000
_cell.length_b   1.000
_cell.length_c   1.000
_cell.angle_alpha   90.00
_cell.angle_beta   90.00
_cell.angle_gamma   90.00
#
_symmetry.space_group_name_H-M   'P 1'
#
loop_
_entity.id
_entity.type
_entity.pdbx_description
1 polymer ?
#
loop_
_entity_poly.entity_id
_entity_poly.type
_entity_poly.pdbx_seq_one_letter_code
_entity_poly.pdbx_strand_id
1 'polypeptide(L)'
;MLRRWLSLIILLLFHFPFYAQATVTITSVSGASYYDSSTTTIYGGFAGPEDAVNCPPNSDGKTCNNCSTLTSLSRPCNEKRAMNTSTIDISFKITDLSSSDPQGPGVAMMYTSDGATQIGSSSSSSFSPDQTATLSVAWDDICRADDSSSTDCDDTAGENTALSVRIGLDLDGQNGLDQSVEYTTITIHWHNPDASAATASVCGNGTGGICDFSIYPGDEKVYIENLQSDLVTDNNFKNLVSGIDAYALRLLFHTDGFSSVLPNVSSDFKEDLDIDSNGTVSSIVDRLENNTPYFFRLGVVDKAQNLLYVTSDTMIDDASNDPCDSTQVAASFDPDCKFSAKPDEVLGFLTDDLNCFVATAAFGSPLSKKVNDFRLFRDRYLMPSDLGKKMVHLYYKYSPPLAHWIAQSDLRRLATRIFLWPLWTLVWLTLYINPLVTLLLLGTILLIFINVWRRKHKKDAHV
;
A
#
# COMPACT_ATOMS: atom_id res chain seq x y z
N MET A 1 63.52 -23.91 13.56
CA MET A 1 62.40 -24.80 13.96
C MET A 1 61.04 -24.11 13.93
N LEU A 2 60.89 -22.84 14.33
CA LEU A 2 59.61 -22.09 14.28
C LEU A 2 58.91 -22.06 12.91
N ARG A 3 59.67 -21.96 11.80
CA ARG A 3 59.10 -21.85 10.45
C ARG A 3 58.41 -23.12 9.94
N ARG A 4 58.76 -24.30 10.49
CA ARG A 4 58.10 -25.58 10.18
C ARG A 4 56.80 -25.80 10.97
N TRP A 5 56.71 -25.22 12.17
CA TRP A 5 55.49 -25.26 12.98
C TRP A 5 54.41 -24.31 12.46
N LEU A 6 54.81 -23.15 11.91
CA LEU A 6 53.86 -22.19 11.32
C LEU A 6 53.19 -22.75 10.05
N SER A 7 53.92 -23.51 9.23
CA SER A 7 53.35 -24.17 8.04
C SER A 7 52.43 -25.36 8.39
N LEU A 8 52.68 -26.06 9.51
CA LEU A 8 51.78 -27.13 9.97
C LEU A 8 50.47 -26.57 10.54
N ILE A 9 50.52 -25.44 11.25
CA ILE A 9 49.32 -24.78 11.81
C ILE A 9 48.45 -24.18 10.70
N ILE A 10 49.06 -23.63 9.65
CA ILE A 10 48.32 -23.11 8.48
C ILE A 10 47.70 -24.25 7.65
N LEU A 11 48.33 -25.44 7.56
CA LEU A 11 47.69 -26.59 6.90
C LEU A 11 46.55 -27.20 7.74
N LEU A 12 46.63 -27.16 9.08
CA LEU A 12 45.57 -27.65 9.97
C LEU A 12 44.35 -26.70 10.04
N LEU A 13 44.53 -25.40 9.78
CA LEU A 13 43.43 -24.43 9.77
C LEU A 13 42.64 -24.39 8.44
N PHE A 14 43.14 -25.03 7.37
CA PHE A 14 42.48 -25.11 6.05
C PHE A 14 41.82 -26.46 5.76
N HIS A 15 41.70 -27.35 6.74
CA HIS A 15 41.00 -28.64 6.64
C HIS A 15 39.94 -28.80 7.73
N PHE A 16 39.19 -27.73 8.01
CA PHE A 16 37.81 -27.94 8.46
C PHE A 16 36.97 -28.06 7.20
N PRO A 17 36.66 -29.28 6.71
CA PRO A 17 35.58 -29.41 5.76
C PRO A 17 34.36 -28.74 6.39
N PHE A 18 33.87 -27.69 5.75
CA PHE A 18 32.50 -27.27 5.95
C PHE A 18 31.64 -28.45 5.48
N TYR A 19 31.30 -29.34 6.41
CA TYR A 19 30.28 -30.34 6.16
C TYR A 19 28.98 -29.57 6.00
N ALA A 20 28.50 -29.48 4.76
CA ALA A 20 27.14 -29.05 4.51
C ALA A 20 26.22 -30.03 5.25
N GLN A 21 25.31 -29.52 6.07
CA GLN A 21 24.31 -30.33 6.75
C GLN A 21 23.06 -30.40 5.88
N ALA A 22 22.44 -31.57 5.86
CA ALA A 22 21.19 -31.78 5.15
C ALA A 22 20.17 -30.71 5.54
N THR A 23 19.52 -30.12 4.56
CA THR A 23 18.60 -29.01 4.79
C THR A 23 17.28 -29.28 4.08
N VAL A 24 16.19 -29.31 4.85
CA VAL A 24 14.83 -29.38 4.29
C VAL A 24 14.36 -27.96 4.01
N THR A 25 14.09 -27.65 2.74
CA THR A 25 13.64 -26.32 2.31
C THR A 25 12.22 -26.39 1.77
N ILE A 26 11.32 -25.58 2.34
CA ILE A 26 9.98 -25.39 1.81
C ILE A 26 10.07 -24.59 0.51
N THR A 27 9.45 -25.10 -0.56
CA THR A 27 9.50 -24.54 -1.91
C THR A 27 8.22 -23.81 -2.28
N SER A 28 7.06 -24.31 -1.86
CA SER A 28 5.77 -23.64 -2.05
C SER A 28 4.73 -24.16 -1.09
N VAL A 29 3.74 -23.32 -0.79
CA VAL A 29 2.56 -23.66 0.01
C VAL A 29 1.30 -23.24 -0.75
N SER A 30 0.29 -24.09 -0.77
CA SER A 30 -1.03 -23.84 -1.35
C SER A 30 -2.13 -24.27 -0.38
N GLY A 31 -3.33 -23.67 -0.45
CA GLY A 31 -4.42 -23.97 0.48
C GLY A 31 -4.31 -23.26 1.84
N ALA A 32 -3.40 -22.30 1.95
CA ALA A 32 -3.27 -21.39 3.09
C ALA A 32 -3.67 -19.97 2.70
N SER A 33 -4.11 -19.18 3.68
CA SER A 33 -4.47 -17.77 3.46
C SER A 33 -3.23 -16.92 3.20
N TYR A 34 -2.13 -17.21 3.91
CA TYR A 34 -0.84 -16.57 3.72
C TYR A 34 0.33 -17.50 4.07
N TYR A 35 1.47 -17.31 3.41
CA TYR A 35 2.71 -18.03 3.70
C TYR A 35 3.86 -17.04 3.77
N ASP A 36 4.45 -16.91 4.96
CA ASP A 36 5.64 -16.09 5.17
C ASP A 36 6.90 -16.93 4.94
N SER A 37 7.46 -16.80 3.74
CA SER A 37 8.69 -17.51 3.36
C SER A 37 9.93 -17.10 4.17
N SER A 38 9.92 -15.92 4.83
CA SER A 38 11.06 -15.44 5.61
C SER A 38 11.18 -16.14 6.97
N THR A 39 10.04 -16.50 7.56
CA THR A 39 9.95 -17.21 8.84
C THR A 39 9.52 -18.67 8.67
N THR A 40 9.23 -19.10 7.44
CA THR A 40 8.65 -20.42 7.11
C THR A 40 7.34 -20.70 7.86
N THR A 41 6.54 -19.66 8.07
CA THR A 41 5.27 -19.74 8.82
C THR A 41 4.08 -19.78 7.87
N ILE A 42 3.15 -20.71 8.10
CA ILE A 42 1.92 -20.86 7.32
C ILE A 42 0.75 -20.29 8.14
N TYR A 43 -0.15 -19.56 7.50
CA TYR A 43 -1.32 -18.96 8.15
C TYR A 43 -2.63 -19.37 7.47
N GLY A 44 -3.62 -19.80 8.26
CA GLY A 44 -4.99 -20.09 7.85
C GLY A 44 -5.99 -19.17 8.52
N GLY A 45 -6.71 -18.36 7.74
CA GLY A 45 -7.78 -17.52 8.23
C GLY A 45 -9.13 -18.17 8.00
N PHE A 46 -9.92 -18.25 9.06
CA PHE A 46 -11.22 -18.94 9.09
C PHE A 46 -12.40 -17.98 9.25
N ALA A 47 -12.17 -16.68 9.09
CA ALA A 47 -13.19 -15.64 9.24
C ALA A 47 -14.49 -15.97 8.49
N GLY A 48 -15.62 -15.89 9.20
CA GLY A 48 -16.94 -16.09 8.62
C GLY A 48 -17.27 -17.55 8.27
N PRO A 49 -18.49 -17.84 7.81
CA PRO A 49 -18.97 -19.20 7.62
C PRO A 49 -18.39 -19.87 6.37
N GLU A 50 -18.21 -21.19 6.47
CA GLU A 50 -17.88 -22.10 5.35
C GLU A 50 -19.17 -22.63 4.71
N ASP A 51 -19.84 -21.82 3.88
CA ASP A 51 -20.96 -22.31 3.06
C ASP A 51 -20.77 -22.02 1.57
N ALA A 52 -21.28 -22.91 0.72
CA ALA A 52 -21.06 -22.87 -0.73
C ALA A 52 -21.67 -21.65 -1.44
N VAL A 53 -22.57 -20.92 -0.75
CA VAL A 53 -23.21 -19.71 -1.30
C VAL A 53 -22.36 -18.47 -0.96
N ASN A 54 -21.80 -18.43 0.24
CA ASN A 54 -21.07 -17.31 0.80
C ASN A 54 -19.55 -17.48 0.72
N CYS A 55 -19.04 -18.61 0.21
CA CYS A 55 -17.61 -18.85 0.02
C CYS A 55 -17.33 -19.42 -1.37
N PRO A 56 -17.35 -18.57 -2.43
CA PRO A 56 -16.98 -18.99 -3.77
C PRO A 56 -15.51 -19.46 -3.81
N PRO A 57 -15.21 -20.64 -4.39
CA PRO A 57 -13.86 -21.18 -4.40
C PRO A 57 -12.93 -20.31 -5.24
N ASN A 58 -11.70 -20.14 -4.73
CA ASN A 58 -10.62 -19.52 -5.49
C ASN A 58 -10.09 -20.48 -6.56
N SER A 59 -9.17 -19.97 -7.39
CA SER A 59 -8.54 -20.75 -8.47
C SER A 59 -7.76 -21.97 -7.99
N ASP A 60 -7.36 -22.00 -6.72
CA ASP A 60 -6.68 -23.16 -6.12
C ASP A 60 -7.64 -24.30 -5.74
N GLY A 61 -8.95 -24.04 -5.73
CA GLY A 61 -9.99 -24.99 -5.31
C GLY A 61 -9.90 -25.39 -3.83
N LYS A 62 -9.10 -24.70 -3.02
CA LYS A 62 -8.75 -25.06 -1.63
C LYS A 62 -9.00 -23.94 -0.64
N THR A 63 -8.99 -22.71 -1.13
CA THR A 63 -9.44 -21.54 -0.38
C THR A 63 -10.67 -20.96 -1.07
N CYS A 64 -11.37 -20.06 -0.38
CA CYS A 64 -12.50 -19.35 -0.94
C CYS A 64 -12.48 -17.87 -0.53
N ASN A 65 -13.18 -17.04 -1.31
CA ASN A 65 -13.29 -15.61 -1.05
C ASN A 65 -14.68 -15.26 -0.54
N ASN A 66 -14.87 -15.30 0.79
CA ASN A 66 -16.16 -14.91 1.35
C ASN A 66 -16.35 -13.39 1.46
N CYS A 67 -15.30 -12.58 1.36
CA CYS A 67 -15.45 -11.12 1.28
C CYS A 67 -16.27 -10.68 0.05
N SER A 68 -16.15 -11.41 -1.06
CA SER A 68 -16.82 -11.09 -2.34
C SER A 68 -18.35 -11.17 -2.29
N THR A 69 -18.93 -11.91 -1.33
CA THR A 69 -20.38 -12.08 -1.17
C THR A 69 -20.96 -11.22 -0.06
N LEU A 70 -20.13 -10.48 0.70
CA LEU A 70 -20.60 -9.62 1.78
C LEU A 70 -21.25 -8.35 1.22
N THR A 71 -22.56 -8.22 1.44
CA THR A 71 -23.34 -7.01 1.12
C THR A 71 -23.59 -6.10 2.34
N SER A 72 -22.97 -6.41 3.48
CA SER A 72 -23.06 -5.64 4.73
C SER A 72 -21.87 -5.94 5.63
N LEU A 73 -21.57 -5.05 6.57
CA LEU A 73 -20.51 -5.21 7.59
C LEU A 73 -20.98 -6.06 8.79
N SER A 74 -21.56 -7.22 8.53
CA SER A 74 -22.17 -8.07 9.57
C SER A 74 -21.22 -9.07 10.23
N ARG A 75 -20.06 -9.33 9.61
CA ARG A 75 -19.07 -10.31 10.06
C ARG A 75 -17.68 -10.00 9.46
N PRO A 76 -16.59 -10.51 10.07
CA PRO A 76 -15.29 -10.61 9.43
C PRO A 76 -15.31 -11.44 8.14
N CYS A 77 -14.33 -11.22 7.27
CA CYS A 77 -14.18 -11.99 6.03
C CYS A 77 -12.70 -12.22 5.67
N ASN A 78 -12.45 -13.11 4.71
CA ASN A 78 -11.12 -13.41 4.18
C ASN A 78 -11.21 -13.72 2.67
N GLU A 79 -10.32 -13.14 1.88
CA GLU A 79 -10.29 -13.35 0.41
C GLU A 79 -9.68 -14.69 0.01
N LYS A 80 -8.88 -15.28 0.90
CA LYS A 80 -8.31 -16.62 0.80
C LYS A 80 -8.62 -17.41 2.07
N ARG A 81 -9.90 -17.44 2.48
CA ARG A 81 -10.34 -18.20 3.64
C ARG A 81 -9.92 -19.66 3.49
N ALA A 82 -9.29 -20.21 4.53
CA ALA A 82 -9.07 -21.64 4.64
C ALA A 82 -10.41 -22.37 4.83
N MET A 83 -10.44 -23.67 4.54
CA MET A 83 -11.63 -24.51 4.69
C MET A 83 -11.26 -25.78 5.46
N ASN A 84 -12.08 -26.17 6.42
CA ASN A 84 -11.77 -27.27 7.35
C ASN A 84 -11.49 -28.59 6.61
N THR A 85 -12.30 -28.87 5.59
CA THR A 85 -12.22 -30.11 4.80
C THR A 85 -11.25 -30.04 3.62
N SER A 86 -10.64 -28.87 3.38
CA SER A 86 -9.65 -28.68 2.32
C SER A 86 -8.24 -28.90 2.81
N THR A 87 -7.33 -29.19 1.87
CA THR A 87 -5.94 -29.48 2.19
C THR A 87 -5.03 -28.28 2.02
N ILE A 88 -4.05 -28.16 2.91
CA ILE A 88 -2.81 -27.45 2.65
C ILE A 88 -1.87 -28.39 1.90
N ASP A 89 -1.32 -27.94 0.78
CA ASP A 89 -0.22 -28.62 0.12
C ASP A 89 1.08 -27.90 0.42
N ILE A 90 2.01 -28.62 1.04
CA ILE A 90 3.34 -28.12 1.38
C ILE A 90 4.34 -28.88 0.52
N SER A 91 4.98 -28.16 -0.40
CA SER A 91 6.02 -28.73 -1.25
C SER A 91 7.39 -28.37 -0.72
N PHE A 92 8.27 -29.34 -0.56
CA PHE A 92 9.60 -29.17 0.01
C PHE A 92 10.61 -30.11 -0.65
N LYS A 93 11.90 -29.87 -0.40
CA LYS A 93 12.99 -30.72 -0.86
C LYS A 93 14.06 -30.82 0.22
N ILE A 94 14.77 -31.95 0.24
CA ILE A 94 15.96 -32.14 1.08
C ILE A 94 17.18 -32.00 0.18
N THR A 95 18.10 -31.09 0.53
CA THR A 95 19.39 -30.90 -0.15
C THR A 95 20.54 -31.18 0.80
N ASP A 96 21.76 -31.27 0.26
CA ASP A 96 23.01 -31.31 1.03
C ASP A 96 23.16 -32.52 1.98
N LEU A 97 22.53 -33.65 1.65
CA LEU A 97 22.77 -34.91 2.36
C LEU A 97 24.21 -35.40 2.15
N SER A 98 24.84 -35.82 3.24
CA SER A 98 26.17 -36.41 3.23
C SER A 98 26.13 -37.88 2.78
N SER A 99 27.28 -38.42 2.36
CA SER A 99 27.39 -39.84 2.00
C SER A 99 27.12 -40.81 3.16
N SER A 100 27.12 -40.32 4.40
CA SER A 100 26.78 -41.09 5.61
C SER A 100 25.28 -41.06 5.95
N ASP A 101 24.52 -40.13 5.37
CA ASP A 101 23.08 -40.02 5.62
C ASP A 101 22.29 -41.08 4.84
N PRO A 102 21.07 -41.42 5.27
CA PRO A 102 20.18 -42.26 4.48
C PRO A 102 19.85 -41.59 3.14
N GLN A 103 20.17 -42.26 2.02
CA GLN A 103 19.97 -41.73 0.66
C GLN A 103 18.83 -42.46 -0.09
N GLY A 104 18.03 -43.26 0.63
CA GLY A 104 16.90 -43.99 0.06
C GLY A 104 15.73 -43.08 -0.31
N PRO A 105 14.82 -43.53 -1.19
CA PRO A 105 13.59 -42.80 -1.44
C PRO A 105 12.73 -42.81 -0.17
N GLY A 106 12.42 -41.63 0.35
CA GLY A 106 11.67 -41.46 1.59
C GLY A 106 10.21 -41.09 1.38
N VAL A 107 9.39 -41.28 2.41
CA VAL A 107 7.96 -40.92 2.38
C VAL A 107 7.75 -39.59 3.07
N ALA A 108 7.01 -38.68 2.43
CA ALA A 108 6.71 -37.38 3.02
C ALA A 108 5.70 -37.52 4.15
N MET A 109 6.01 -36.94 5.30
CA MET A 109 5.18 -37.01 6.50
C MET A 109 5.19 -35.69 7.27
N MET A 110 4.22 -35.55 8.18
CA MET A 110 4.13 -34.46 9.14
C MET A 110 3.87 -35.02 10.53
N TYR A 111 4.55 -34.47 11.53
CA TYR A 111 4.38 -34.81 12.94
C TYR A 111 4.30 -33.54 13.78
N THR A 112 3.73 -33.64 14.98
CA THR A 112 3.91 -32.63 16.02
C THR A 112 5.40 -32.40 16.29
N SER A 113 5.76 -31.21 16.76
CA SER A 113 7.18 -30.84 16.98
C SER A 113 7.93 -31.75 17.96
N ASP A 114 7.24 -32.44 18.86
CA ASP A 114 7.80 -33.45 19.76
C ASP A 114 8.03 -34.83 19.08
N GLY A 115 7.46 -35.03 17.89
CA GLY A 115 7.51 -36.29 17.13
C GLY A 115 6.51 -37.35 17.61
N ALA A 116 5.59 -37.01 18.53
CA ALA A 116 4.71 -37.99 19.16
C ALA A 116 3.49 -38.37 18.30
N THR A 117 2.91 -37.39 17.59
CA THR A 117 1.66 -37.55 16.86
C THR A 117 1.88 -37.26 15.38
N GLN A 118 1.52 -38.23 14.53
CA GLN A 118 1.47 -38.00 13.08
C GLN A 118 0.26 -37.14 12.73
N ILE A 119 0.45 -36.16 11.86
CA ILE A 119 -0.60 -35.24 11.41
C ILE A 119 -0.98 -35.60 9.97
N GLY A 120 -2.25 -35.94 9.77
CA GLY A 120 -2.75 -36.43 8.50
C GLY A 120 -2.15 -37.77 8.08
N SER A 121 -2.26 -38.09 6.78
CA SER A 121 -1.69 -39.31 6.20
C SER A 121 -0.32 -39.05 5.57
N SER A 122 0.53 -40.07 5.54
CA SER A 122 1.77 -40.03 4.76
C SER A 122 1.50 -39.95 3.25
N SER A 123 2.45 -39.44 2.49
CA SER A 123 2.34 -39.41 1.03
C SER A 123 2.25 -40.81 0.44
N SER A 124 1.40 -41.00 -0.58
CA SER A 124 1.27 -42.28 -1.30
C SER A 124 2.48 -42.64 -2.17
N SER A 125 3.38 -41.67 -2.40
CA SER A 125 4.60 -41.80 -3.20
C SER A 125 5.83 -41.64 -2.32
N SER A 126 6.94 -42.24 -2.75
CA SER A 126 8.26 -41.97 -2.18
C SER A 126 9.04 -41.02 -3.08
N PHE A 127 9.92 -40.24 -2.46
CA PHE A 127 10.68 -39.17 -3.08
C PHE A 127 12.15 -39.37 -2.80
N SER A 128 12.98 -39.28 -3.84
CA SER A 128 14.42 -39.27 -3.63
C SER A 128 14.85 -37.91 -3.07
N PRO A 129 16.01 -37.82 -2.40
CA PRO A 129 16.64 -36.53 -2.13
C PRO A 129 16.78 -35.67 -3.39
N ASP A 130 16.80 -34.35 -3.23
CA ASP A 130 16.72 -33.34 -4.30
C ASP A 130 15.45 -33.33 -5.16
N GLN A 131 14.56 -34.32 -5.02
CA GLN A 131 13.23 -34.29 -5.63
C GLN A 131 12.28 -33.46 -4.78
N THR A 132 11.46 -32.61 -5.42
CA THR A 132 10.37 -31.92 -4.71
C THR A 132 9.31 -32.95 -4.32
N ALA A 133 9.09 -33.06 -3.01
CA ALA A 133 7.98 -33.80 -2.42
C ALA A 133 6.84 -32.82 -2.10
N THR A 134 5.60 -33.27 -2.28
CA THR A 134 4.41 -32.51 -1.90
C THR A 134 3.61 -33.32 -0.91
N LEU A 135 3.40 -32.76 0.27
CA LEU A 135 2.55 -33.33 1.32
C LEU A 135 1.24 -32.55 1.37
N SER A 136 0.11 -33.26 1.30
CA SER A 136 -1.23 -32.71 1.41
C SER A 136 -1.84 -33.10 2.75
N VAL A 137 -2.19 -32.10 3.58
CA VAL A 137 -2.75 -32.30 4.93
C VAL A 137 -4.02 -31.49 5.05
N ALA A 138 -5.10 -32.07 5.58
CA ALA A 138 -6.34 -31.34 5.83
C ALA A 138 -6.19 -30.38 7.02
N TRP A 139 -6.89 -29.24 6.99
CA TRP A 139 -6.85 -28.29 8.09
C TRP A 139 -7.37 -28.89 9.40
N ASP A 140 -8.44 -29.69 9.34
CA ASP A 140 -9.00 -30.36 10.51
C ASP A 140 -8.03 -31.34 11.20
N ASP A 141 -7.16 -32.02 10.45
CA ASP A 141 -6.09 -32.87 11.01
C ASP A 141 -5.07 -32.06 11.81
N ILE A 142 -4.74 -30.84 11.36
CA ILE A 142 -3.81 -29.95 12.05
C ILE A 142 -4.43 -29.47 13.36
N CYS A 143 -5.68 -29.02 13.32
CA CYS A 143 -6.38 -28.50 14.50
C CYS A 143 -6.63 -29.59 15.55
N ARG A 144 -7.00 -30.81 15.13
CA ARG A 144 -7.10 -31.99 16.02
C ARG A 144 -5.77 -32.40 16.66
N ALA A 145 -4.65 -32.15 15.99
CA ALA A 145 -3.33 -32.46 16.51
C ALA A 145 -2.88 -31.48 17.61
N ASP A 146 -3.41 -30.26 17.59
CA ASP A 146 -3.20 -29.26 18.65
C ASP A 146 -4.11 -29.51 19.86
N ASP A 147 -5.41 -29.66 19.63
CA ASP A 147 -6.40 -30.03 20.64
C ASP A 147 -7.25 -31.19 20.16
N SER A 148 -7.06 -32.35 20.79
CA SER A 148 -7.83 -33.57 20.50
C SER A 148 -9.35 -33.45 20.76
N SER A 149 -9.80 -32.40 21.44
CA SER A 149 -11.21 -32.11 21.70
C SER A 149 -11.86 -31.21 20.64
N SER A 150 -11.06 -30.52 19.82
CA SER A 150 -11.52 -29.76 18.65
C SER A 150 -11.97 -30.72 17.55
N THR A 151 -13.06 -30.38 16.87
CA THR A 151 -13.53 -31.15 15.70
C THR A 151 -13.04 -30.55 14.39
N ASP A 152 -12.85 -29.22 14.38
CA ASP A 152 -12.34 -28.45 13.26
C ASP A 152 -11.63 -27.16 13.73
N CYS A 153 -11.14 -26.37 12.77
CA CYS A 153 -10.44 -25.13 13.06
C CYS A 153 -11.39 -23.95 13.35
N ASP A 154 -12.70 -24.13 13.21
CA ASP A 154 -13.72 -23.11 13.51
C ASP A 154 -14.11 -23.12 15.00
N ASP A 155 -13.94 -24.23 15.72
CA ASP A 155 -14.28 -24.38 17.15
C ASP A 155 -13.55 -23.42 18.11
N THR A 156 -12.47 -22.74 17.65
CA THR A 156 -11.60 -21.85 18.44
C THR A 156 -11.85 -20.36 18.17
N ALA A 157 -13.13 -19.96 18.18
CA ALA A 157 -13.51 -18.57 17.88
C ALA A 157 -12.84 -17.55 18.84
N GLY A 158 -12.13 -16.58 18.26
CA GLY A 158 -11.43 -15.50 18.97
C GLY A 158 -10.01 -15.83 19.42
N GLU A 159 -9.53 -17.06 19.22
CA GLU A 159 -8.17 -17.47 19.60
C GLU A 159 -7.23 -17.47 18.39
N ASN A 160 -6.03 -16.92 18.59
CA ASN A 160 -4.93 -17.00 17.64
C ASN A 160 -4.04 -18.19 18.05
N THR A 161 -4.14 -19.28 17.30
CA THR A 161 -3.57 -20.57 17.69
C THR A 161 -2.39 -20.92 16.79
N ALA A 162 -1.43 -21.67 17.33
CA ALA A 162 -0.20 -22.01 16.62
C ALA A 162 0.29 -23.39 17.00
N LEU A 163 0.56 -24.22 15.99
CA LEU A 163 1.16 -25.54 16.16
C LEU A 163 2.53 -25.58 15.47
N SER A 164 3.56 -25.97 16.22
CA SER A 164 4.87 -26.28 15.63
C SER A 164 4.90 -27.75 15.19
N VAL A 165 5.27 -27.99 13.93
CA VAL A 165 5.24 -29.31 13.30
C VAL A 165 6.57 -29.63 12.62
N ARG A 166 6.95 -30.91 12.59
CA ARG A 166 8.03 -31.43 11.76
C ARG A 166 7.46 -31.81 10.41
N ILE A 167 8.11 -31.36 9.34
CA ILE A 167 7.81 -31.78 7.98
C ILE A 167 9.09 -32.27 7.30
N GLY A 168 8.99 -33.41 6.62
CA GLY A 168 10.19 -34.10 6.15
C GLY A 168 9.91 -35.36 5.35
N LEU A 169 11.00 -36.02 4.96
CA LEU A 169 10.98 -37.35 4.38
C LEU A 169 11.50 -38.35 5.41
N ASP A 170 10.75 -39.41 5.68
CA ASP A 170 11.27 -40.58 6.37
C ASP A 170 12.17 -41.36 5.40
N LEU A 171 13.49 -41.25 5.61
CA LEU A 171 14.49 -41.80 4.69
C LEU A 171 14.95 -43.20 5.10
N ASP A 172 14.66 -43.64 6.32
CA ASP A 172 15.08 -44.92 6.89
C ASP A 172 13.95 -45.97 6.99
N GLY A 173 12.72 -45.56 6.73
CA GLY A 173 11.53 -46.40 6.68
C GLY A 173 11.00 -46.82 8.06
N GLN A 174 11.33 -46.09 9.12
CA GLN A 174 10.84 -46.37 10.48
C GLN A 174 9.48 -45.73 10.80
N ASN A 175 8.81 -45.09 9.83
CA ASN A 175 7.56 -44.34 10.01
C ASN A 175 7.69 -43.26 11.08
N GLY A 176 8.74 -42.45 10.96
CA GLY A 176 9.02 -41.32 11.86
C GLY A 176 9.80 -40.21 11.16
N LEU A 177 9.85 -39.06 11.83
CA LEU A 177 10.76 -37.96 11.53
C LEU A 177 11.60 -37.69 12.78
N ASP A 178 12.53 -38.58 13.06
CA ASP A 178 13.27 -38.65 14.32
C ASP A 178 14.75 -38.27 14.16
N GLN A 179 15.27 -38.23 12.94
CA GLN A 179 16.60 -37.72 12.63
C GLN A 179 16.54 -36.28 12.13
N SER A 180 17.46 -35.43 12.60
CA SER A 180 17.47 -34.01 12.22
C SER A 180 17.71 -33.74 10.73
N VAL A 181 18.16 -34.73 9.97
CA VAL A 181 18.36 -34.65 8.52
C VAL A 181 17.08 -34.89 7.72
N GLU A 182 16.07 -35.50 8.34
CA GLU A 182 14.83 -35.91 7.70
C GLU A 182 13.80 -34.78 7.62
N TYR A 183 13.86 -33.84 8.57
CA TYR A 183 12.81 -32.85 8.75
C TYR A 183 13.35 -31.44 8.98
N THR A 184 12.48 -30.47 8.72
CA THR A 184 12.55 -29.12 9.30
C THR A 184 11.32 -28.90 10.17
N THR A 185 11.45 -28.02 11.16
CA THR A 185 10.31 -27.54 11.93
C THR A 185 9.74 -26.31 11.25
N ILE A 186 8.42 -26.26 11.09
CA ILE A 186 7.67 -25.08 10.67
C ILE A 186 6.58 -24.78 11.69
N THR A 187 6.06 -23.56 11.68
CA THR A 187 4.92 -23.17 12.51
C THR A 187 3.71 -22.93 11.62
N ILE A 188 2.57 -23.51 12.00
CA ILE A 188 1.27 -23.30 11.36
C ILE A 188 0.40 -22.53 12.34
N HIS A 189 -0.04 -21.35 11.92
CA HIS A 189 -0.98 -20.51 12.65
C HIS A 189 -2.36 -20.57 12.01
N TRP A 190 -3.39 -20.47 12.82
CA TRP A 190 -4.73 -20.20 12.34
C TRP A 190 -5.47 -19.27 13.29
N HIS A 191 -6.44 -18.57 12.72
CA HIS A 191 -7.28 -17.66 13.49
C HIS A 191 -8.70 -17.64 12.91
N ASN A 192 -9.67 -17.96 13.76
CA ASN A 192 -11.08 -17.78 13.51
C ASN A 192 -11.60 -16.59 14.34
N PRO A 193 -11.75 -15.39 13.76
CA PRO A 193 -12.25 -14.23 14.50
C PRO A 193 -13.74 -14.36 14.87
N ASP A 194 -14.11 -13.88 16.06
CA ASP A 194 -15.50 -13.75 16.49
C ASP A 194 -16.29 -12.82 15.56
N ALA A 195 -17.58 -13.07 15.37
CA ALA A 195 -18.47 -12.21 14.57
C ALA A 195 -18.49 -10.74 15.03
N SER A 196 -18.30 -10.49 16.33
CA SER A 196 -18.17 -9.15 16.93
C SER A 196 -16.94 -8.39 16.44
N ALA A 197 -15.92 -9.07 15.91
CA ALA A 197 -14.75 -8.45 15.30
C ALA A 197 -15.02 -7.90 13.89
N ALA A 198 -16.27 -7.83 13.43
CA ALA A 198 -16.61 -7.32 12.10
C ALA A 198 -16.30 -5.83 11.94
N THR A 199 -16.64 -5.03 12.96
CA THR A 199 -16.63 -3.58 12.84
C THR A 199 -15.97 -2.88 14.01
N ALA A 200 -15.25 -1.81 13.72
CA ALA A 200 -14.78 -0.86 14.71
C ALA A 200 -15.91 0.11 15.07
N SER A 201 -15.89 0.62 16.30
CA SER A 201 -16.79 1.68 16.77
C SER A 201 -15.98 2.90 17.23
N VAL A 202 -16.69 3.96 17.63
CA VAL A 202 -16.10 5.16 18.22
C VAL A 202 -15.21 4.84 19.43
N CYS A 203 -14.12 5.60 19.58
CA CYS A 203 -13.15 5.44 20.66
C CYS A 203 -13.78 5.55 22.05
N GLY A 204 -13.17 4.92 23.05
CA GLY A 204 -13.63 4.86 24.44
C GLY A 204 -14.50 3.65 24.77
N ASN A 205 -14.69 2.72 23.82
CA ASN A 205 -15.46 1.49 24.02
C ASN A 205 -14.56 0.26 24.24
N GLY A 206 -13.23 0.43 24.21
CA GLY A 206 -12.29 -0.69 24.29
C GLY A 206 -12.37 -1.59 23.05
N THR A 207 -12.84 -1.05 21.93
CA THR A 207 -12.98 -1.79 20.68
C THR A 207 -11.61 -2.03 20.03
N GLY A 208 -11.47 -3.20 19.40
CA GLY A 208 -10.32 -3.47 18.55
C GLY A 208 -10.38 -2.66 17.26
N GLY A 209 -9.22 -2.44 16.66
CA GLY A 209 -9.04 -1.74 15.40
C GLY A 209 -8.88 -0.22 15.53
N ILE A 210 -9.05 0.46 14.40
CA ILE A 210 -8.96 1.92 14.31
C ILE A 210 -10.34 2.51 14.62
N CYS A 211 -10.41 3.32 15.67
CA CYS A 211 -11.66 3.91 16.17
C CYS A 211 -11.87 5.37 15.72
N ASP A 212 -10.85 6.02 15.12
CA ASP A 212 -10.99 7.32 14.44
C ASP A 212 -9.86 7.51 13.41
N PHE A 213 -10.15 8.25 12.33
CA PHE A 213 -9.18 8.69 11.33
C PHE A 213 -9.75 9.86 10.51
N SER A 214 -8.87 10.55 9.77
CA SER A 214 -9.26 11.66 8.90
C SER A 214 -8.60 11.54 7.52
N ILE A 215 -9.36 11.79 6.46
CA ILE A 215 -8.89 11.79 5.08
C ILE A 215 -8.76 13.23 4.59
N TYR A 216 -7.60 13.59 4.05
CA TYR A 216 -7.34 14.90 3.46
C TYR A 216 -7.06 14.78 1.96
N PRO A 217 -7.69 15.61 1.11
CA PRO A 217 -7.48 15.57 -0.34
C PRO A 217 -6.11 16.09 -0.75
N GLY A 218 -5.55 15.50 -1.80
CA GLY A 218 -4.38 15.98 -2.54
C GLY A 218 -4.59 15.81 -4.05
N ASP A 219 -3.56 16.15 -4.82
CA ASP A 219 -3.56 15.96 -6.27
C ASP A 219 -3.35 14.49 -6.63
N GLU A 220 -4.39 13.89 -7.22
CA GLU A 220 -4.51 12.47 -7.59
C GLU A 220 -4.30 11.51 -6.40
N LYS A 221 -4.51 11.98 -5.16
CA LYS A 221 -4.26 11.21 -3.93
C LYS A 221 -5.04 11.73 -2.73
N VAL A 222 -5.03 10.95 -1.66
CA VAL A 222 -5.45 11.37 -0.32
C VAL A 222 -4.40 11.05 0.72
N TYR A 223 -4.45 11.79 1.83
CA TYR A 223 -3.63 11.57 3.02
C TYR A 223 -4.51 11.07 4.16
N ILE A 224 -4.02 10.10 4.93
CA ILE A 224 -4.70 9.55 6.10
C ILE A 224 -3.96 10.04 7.33
N GLU A 225 -4.66 10.76 8.20
CA GLU A 225 -4.11 11.25 9.47
C GLU A 225 -5.03 10.89 10.63
N ASN A 226 -4.61 11.25 11.85
CA ASN A 226 -5.37 11.05 13.08
C ASN A 226 -5.83 9.59 13.29
N LEU A 227 -5.03 8.61 12.87
CA LEU A 227 -5.28 7.20 13.17
C LEU A 227 -5.26 6.98 14.69
N GLN A 228 -6.42 6.70 15.28
CA GLN A 228 -6.59 6.44 16.70
C GLN A 228 -7.11 5.03 16.95
N SER A 229 -6.70 4.45 18.09
CA SER A 229 -7.13 3.12 18.55
C SER A 229 -7.13 3.10 20.07
N ASP A 230 -8.15 2.49 20.68
CA ASP A 230 -8.25 2.32 22.14
C ASP A 230 -7.16 1.39 22.70
N LEU A 231 -6.66 0.46 21.89
CA LEU A 231 -5.66 -0.54 22.28
C LEU A 231 -4.21 -0.09 22.06
N VAL A 232 -4.00 1.11 21.50
CA VAL A 232 -2.67 1.61 21.10
C VAL A 232 -2.39 2.97 21.75
N THR A 233 -1.39 3.05 22.62
CA THR A 233 -1.04 4.30 23.33
C THR A 233 0.08 5.11 22.68
N ASP A 234 0.89 4.51 21.81
CA ASP A 234 2.13 5.12 21.26
C ASP A 234 2.19 5.10 19.71
N ASN A 235 1.05 5.05 19.02
CA ASN A 235 0.95 4.88 17.55
C ASN A 235 1.67 3.62 17.01
N ASN A 236 1.81 2.58 17.85
CA ASN A 236 2.29 1.26 17.44
C ASN A 236 1.11 0.39 17.03
N PHE A 237 0.85 0.32 15.73
CA PHE A 237 -0.33 -0.33 15.15
C PHE A 237 -0.23 -1.86 15.07
N LYS A 238 0.80 -2.49 15.65
CA LYS A 238 0.89 -3.97 15.68
C LYS A 238 -0.16 -4.62 16.58
N ASN A 239 -0.56 -3.94 17.66
CA ASN A 239 -1.48 -4.45 18.67
C ASN A 239 -2.88 -3.83 18.56
N LEU A 240 -3.36 -3.65 17.33
CA LEU A 240 -4.69 -3.11 17.08
C LEU A 240 -5.81 -4.03 17.54
N VAL A 241 -5.51 -5.31 17.73
CA VAL A 241 -6.45 -6.30 18.23
C VAL A 241 -5.75 -7.08 19.35
N SER A 242 -6.44 -7.27 20.47
CA SER A 242 -5.86 -7.97 21.62
C SER A 242 -5.46 -9.40 21.23
N GLY A 243 -4.17 -9.73 21.37
CA GLY A 243 -3.64 -11.08 21.14
C GLY A 243 -3.45 -11.46 19.66
N ILE A 244 -3.64 -10.54 18.73
CA ILE A 244 -3.51 -10.77 17.28
C ILE A 244 -2.55 -9.74 16.69
N ASP A 245 -1.55 -10.23 15.96
CA ASP A 245 -0.62 -9.38 15.22
C ASP A 245 -1.31 -8.81 13.97
N ALA A 246 -1.52 -7.49 13.95
CA ALA A 246 -1.98 -6.80 12.76
C ALA A 246 -0.88 -6.81 11.68
N TYR A 247 -1.27 -7.18 10.46
CA TYR A 247 -0.40 -7.24 9.28
C TYR A 247 -0.46 -5.95 8.46
N ALA A 248 -1.67 -5.47 8.20
CA ALA A 248 -1.91 -4.25 7.43
C ALA A 248 -3.19 -3.55 7.87
N LEU A 249 -3.36 -2.29 7.48
CA LEU A 249 -4.65 -1.63 7.47
C LEU A 249 -5.22 -1.66 6.05
N ARG A 250 -6.42 -2.20 5.87
CA ARG A 250 -7.09 -2.22 4.56
C ARG A 250 -8.00 -1.02 4.42
N LEU A 251 -7.65 -0.12 3.52
CA LEU A 251 -8.51 0.97 3.10
C LEU A 251 -9.45 0.48 2.01
N LEU A 252 -10.75 0.55 2.27
CA LEU A 252 -11.81 0.33 1.29
C LEU A 252 -12.35 1.69 0.88
N PHE A 253 -12.59 1.90 -0.41
CA PHE A 253 -13.15 3.16 -0.88
C PHE A 253 -14.05 2.98 -2.10
N HIS A 254 -14.94 3.94 -2.34
CA HIS A 254 -15.79 3.94 -3.52
C HIS A 254 -16.23 5.36 -3.87
N THR A 255 -16.66 5.59 -5.11
CA THR A 255 -17.14 6.91 -5.57
C THR A 255 -18.62 7.14 -5.28
N ASP A 256 -19.41 6.07 -5.19
CA ASP A 256 -20.88 6.19 -5.14
C ASP A 256 -21.42 6.63 -3.77
N GLY A 257 -20.77 6.25 -2.66
CA GLY A 257 -21.24 6.51 -1.29
C GLY A 257 -20.79 5.45 -0.29
N PHE A 258 -21.02 5.67 1.00
CA PHE A 258 -20.60 4.77 2.09
C PHE A 258 -21.24 3.38 2.04
N SER A 259 -22.44 3.25 1.47
CA SER A 259 -23.13 1.97 1.29
C SER A 259 -22.46 1.05 0.25
N SER A 260 -21.63 1.63 -0.63
CA SER A 260 -20.83 0.88 -1.61
C SER A 260 -19.43 0.53 -1.10
N VAL A 261 -19.00 1.13 0.02
CA VAL A 261 -17.70 0.85 0.63
C VAL A 261 -17.80 -0.38 1.52
N LEU A 262 -17.73 -1.55 0.89
CA LEU A 262 -17.88 -2.86 1.52
C LEU A 262 -16.72 -3.79 1.13
N PRO A 263 -16.50 -4.91 1.84
CA PRO A 263 -15.40 -5.83 1.53
C PRO A 263 -15.47 -6.47 0.13
N ASN A 264 -16.65 -6.45 -0.52
CA ASN A 264 -16.85 -6.99 -1.85
C ASN A 264 -16.46 -6.03 -2.98
N VAL A 265 -15.89 -4.86 -2.67
CA VAL A 265 -15.39 -3.92 -3.69
C VAL A 265 -14.25 -4.53 -4.52
N SER A 266 -14.09 -4.03 -5.75
CA SER A 266 -13.02 -4.47 -6.65
C SER A 266 -11.63 -4.08 -6.15
N SER A 267 -10.58 -4.67 -6.71
CA SER A 267 -9.18 -4.31 -6.42
C SER A 267 -8.84 -2.84 -6.66
N ASP A 268 -9.53 -2.18 -7.59
CA ASP A 268 -9.31 -0.75 -7.90
C ASP A 268 -9.84 0.18 -6.79
N PHE A 269 -10.61 -0.38 -5.85
CA PHE A 269 -11.34 0.31 -4.78
C PHE A 269 -10.89 -0.14 -3.38
N LYS A 270 -9.73 -0.79 -3.29
CA LYS A 270 -9.11 -1.18 -2.02
C LYS A 270 -7.60 -1.08 -2.08
N GLU A 271 -6.98 -0.74 -0.95
CA GLU A 271 -5.53 -0.69 -0.80
C GLU A 271 -5.12 -1.19 0.59
N ASP A 272 -4.07 -2.01 0.64
CA ASP A 272 -3.46 -2.46 1.90
C ASP A 272 -2.30 -1.54 2.26
N LEU A 273 -2.39 -0.95 3.44
CA LEU A 273 -1.37 -0.11 4.04
C LEU A 273 -0.58 -0.97 5.03
N ASP A 274 0.57 -1.47 4.57
CA ASP A 274 1.43 -2.35 5.37
C ASP A 274 1.83 -1.70 6.69
N ILE A 275 1.74 -2.47 7.78
CA ILE A 275 2.29 -2.09 9.07
C ILE A 275 3.77 -2.51 9.10
N ASP A 276 4.66 -1.53 9.17
CA ASP A 276 6.10 -1.79 9.12
C ASP A 276 6.63 -2.49 10.38
N SER A 277 7.92 -2.85 10.37
CA SER A 277 8.56 -3.50 11.53
C SER A 277 8.55 -2.64 12.79
N ASN A 278 8.31 -1.34 12.69
CA ASN A 278 8.21 -0.41 13.82
C ASN A 278 6.77 -0.18 14.28
N GLY A 279 5.78 -0.76 13.57
CA GLY A 279 4.36 -0.58 13.87
C GLY A 279 3.75 0.70 13.30
N THR A 280 4.38 1.28 12.28
CA THR A 280 3.90 2.49 11.58
C THR A 280 3.28 2.12 10.24
N VAL A 281 2.41 2.98 9.71
CA VAL A 281 1.62 2.73 8.49
C VAL A 281 1.81 3.88 7.50
N SER A 282 1.82 3.56 6.20
CA SER A 282 1.78 4.57 5.14
C SER A 282 0.51 5.42 5.24
N SER A 283 0.65 6.73 5.13
CA SER A 283 -0.45 7.69 5.24
C SER A 283 -0.93 8.23 3.89
N ILE A 284 -0.61 7.58 2.77
CA ILE A 284 -0.90 8.10 1.43
C ILE A 284 -1.50 7.00 0.55
N VAL A 285 -2.59 7.35 -0.15
CA VAL A 285 -3.23 6.55 -1.21
C VAL A 285 -3.23 7.37 -2.49
N ASP A 286 -2.62 6.85 -3.55
CA ASP A 286 -2.44 7.55 -4.82
C ASP A 286 -3.34 6.99 -5.95
N ARG A 287 -3.19 7.55 -7.16
CA ARG A 287 -3.92 7.14 -8.38
C ARG A 287 -5.45 7.33 -8.28
N LEU A 288 -5.87 8.33 -7.52
CA LEU A 288 -7.27 8.75 -7.49
C LEU A 288 -7.55 9.79 -8.56
N GLU A 289 -8.79 9.88 -9.01
CA GLU A 289 -9.20 10.90 -9.97
C GLU A 289 -9.51 12.23 -9.27
N ASN A 290 -8.90 13.32 -9.75
CA ASN A 290 -9.24 14.65 -9.28
C ASN A 290 -10.69 15.02 -9.61
N ASN A 291 -11.31 15.82 -8.74
CA ASN A 291 -12.70 16.25 -8.79
C ASN A 291 -13.75 15.13 -8.62
N THR A 292 -13.34 13.93 -8.24
CA THR A 292 -14.24 12.81 -7.94
C THR A 292 -14.32 12.60 -6.42
N PRO A 293 -15.51 12.61 -5.80
CA PRO A 293 -15.64 12.31 -4.38
C PRO A 293 -15.40 10.84 -4.13
N TYR A 294 -14.65 10.53 -3.07
CA TYR A 294 -14.42 9.18 -2.58
C TYR A 294 -14.82 9.09 -1.11
N PHE A 295 -15.42 7.96 -0.75
CA PHE A 295 -15.85 7.61 0.60
C PHE A 295 -15.00 6.47 1.10
N PHE A 296 -14.55 6.51 2.34
CA PHE A 296 -13.52 5.60 2.87
C PHE A 296 -13.99 4.86 4.11
N ARG A 297 -13.57 3.59 4.22
CA ARG A 297 -13.61 2.79 5.45
C ARG A 297 -12.24 2.15 5.64
N LEU A 298 -11.86 1.98 6.90
CA LEU A 298 -10.60 1.34 7.27
C LEU A 298 -10.90 0.08 8.06
N GLY A 299 -10.19 -1.00 7.76
CA GLY A 299 -10.22 -2.24 8.54
C GLY A 299 -8.81 -2.72 8.88
N VAL A 300 -8.71 -3.68 9.78
CA VAL A 300 -7.47 -4.33 10.16
C VAL A 300 -7.37 -5.66 9.44
N VAL A 301 -6.22 -5.94 8.82
CA VAL A 301 -5.89 -7.25 8.27
C VAL A 301 -4.89 -7.91 9.21
N ASP A 302 -5.21 -9.09 9.71
CA ASP A 302 -4.27 -9.89 10.50
C ASP A 302 -3.31 -10.71 9.60
N LYS A 303 -2.31 -11.38 10.19
CA LYS A 303 -1.41 -12.24 9.41
C LYS A 303 -2.09 -13.46 8.76
N ALA A 304 -3.25 -13.87 9.27
CA ALA A 304 -4.09 -14.89 8.66
C ALA A 304 -4.97 -14.35 7.52
N GLN A 305 -4.82 -13.07 7.15
CA GLN A 305 -5.54 -12.36 6.09
C GLN A 305 -7.04 -12.17 6.36
N ASN A 306 -7.46 -12.28 7.63
CA ASN A 306 -8.81 -11.91 8.02
C ASN A 306 -8.93 -10.39 8.06
N LEU A 307 -9.98 -9.86 7.43
CA LEU A 307 -10.39 -8.46 7.52
C LEU A 307 -11.32 -8.30 8.73
N LEU A 308 -10.85 -7.53 9.70
CA LEU A 308 -11.46 -7.28 10.99
C LEU A 308 -11.73 -5.78 11.18
N TYR A 309 -12.63 -5.46 12.09
CA TYR A 309 -12.87 -4.12 12.63
C TYR A 309 -12.97 -3.03 11.55
N VAL A 310 -13.76 -3.29 10.51
CA VAL A 310 -14.03 -2.29 9.47
C VAL A 310 -14.84 -1.15 10.08
N THR A 311 -14.52 0.09 9.74
CA THR A 311 -15.28 1.29 10.13
C THR A 311 -16.79 1.05 10.02
N SER A 312 -17.52 1.15 11.14
CA SER A 312 -18.97 0.98 11.17
C SER A 312 -19.73 2.24 10.73
N ASP A 313 -21.01 2.06 10.41
CA ASP A 313 -21.94 3.19 10.20
C ASP A 313 -22.09 4.01 11.48
N THR A 314 -22.09 3.38 12.66
CA THR A 314 -22.19 4.09 13.95
C THR A 314 -20.99 4.99 14.23
N MET A 315 -19.81 4.67 13.68
CA MET A 315 -18.62 5.52 13.75
C MET A 315 -18.72 6.70 12.77
N ILE A 316 -19.32 6.48 11.59
CA ILE A 316 -19.55 7.54 10.59
C ILE A 316 -20.64 8.50 11.08
N ASP A 317 -21.71 7.98 11.67
CA ASP A 317 -22.88 8.72 12.15
C ASP A 317 -22.68 9.32 13.57
N ASP A 318 -21.45 9.38 14.07
CA ASP A 318 -21.21 9.81 15.45
C ASP A 318 -21.70 11.26 15.68
N ALA A 319 -22.57 11.43 16.69
CA ALA A 319 -23.31 12.66 16.96
C ALA A 319 -22.47 13.80 17.56
N SER A 320 -21.13 13.70 17.50
CA SER A 320 -20.17 14.60 18.13
C SER A 320 -19.91 15.92 17.36
N ASN A 321 -20.93 16.44 16.66
CA ASN A 321 -20.90 17.58 15.72
C ASN A 321 -20.12 17.32 14.41
N ASP A 322 -19.98 16.08 13.98
CA ASP A 322 -19.45 15.75 12.65
C ASP A 322 -20.58 15.81 11.59
N PRO A 323 -20.39 16.46 10.43
CA PRO A 323 -21.37 16.45 9.32
C PRO A 323 -21.40 15.12 8.54
N CYS A 324 -20.56 14.14 8.87
CA CYS A 324 -20.63 12.81 8.29
C CYS A 324 -21.99 12.12 8.53
N ASP A 325 -22.48 11.45 7.48
CA ASP A 325 -23.70 10.64 7.48
C ASP A 325 -23.44 9.41 6.59
N SER A 326 -23.63 8.22 7.14
CA SER A 326 -23.40 6.92 6.49
C SER A 326 -24.33 6.67 5.29
N THR A 327 -25.38 7.48 5.14
CA THR A 327 -26.27 7.49 3.97
C THR A 327 -25.79 8.39 2.84
N GLN A 328 -24.69 9.16 3.02
CA GLN A 328 -24.14 10.02 2.00
C GLN A 328 -23.74 9.26 0.72
N VAL A 329 -24.02 9.91 -0.40
CA VAL A 329 -23.67 9.48 -1.75
C VAL A 329 -22.94 10.59 -2.48
N ALA A 330 -22.35 10.30 -3.65
CA ALA A 330 -21.62 11.26 -4.46
C ALA A 330 -22.37 12.60 -4.69
N ALA A 331 -23.69 12.53 -4.88
CA ALA A 331 -24.55 13.69 -5.14
C ALA A 331 -24.76 14.61 -3.92
N SER A 332 -24.54 14.08 -2.71
CA SER A 332 -24.67 14.78 -1.43
C SER A 332 -23.33 14.87 -0.69
N PHE A 333 -22.22 14.85 -1.44
CA PHE A 333 -20.87 14.93 -0.87
C PHE A 333 -20.72 16.15 0.03
N ASP A 334 -20.31 15.92 1.27
CA ASP A 334 -20.00 16.96 2.25
C ASP A 334 -18.47 17.09 2.40
N PRO A 335 -17.87 18.25 2.05
CA PRO A 335 -16.42 18.44 2.18
C PRO A 335 -15.92 18.45 3.62
N ASP A 336 -16.80 18.63 4.61
CA ASP A 336 -16.44 18.64 6.02
C ASP A 336 -16.49 17.23 6.66
N CYS A 337 -16.99 16.21 5.93
CA CYS A 337 -16.99 14.83 6.43
C CYS A 337 -15.58 14.22 6.38
N LYS A 338 -15.00 13.93 7.55
CA LYS A 338 -13.62 13.43 7.71
C LYS A 338 -13.34 12.05 7.11
N PHE A 339 -14.36 11.25 6.83
CA PHE A 339 -14.24 9.92 6.20
C PHE A 339 -14.42 9.94 4.68
N SER A 340 -14.52 11.13 4.09
CA SER A 340 -14.64 11.33 2.66
C SER A 340 -13.66 12.38 2.18
N ALA A 341 -13.24 12.30 0.93
CA ALA A 341 -12.42 13.34 0.33
C ALA A 341 -12.65 13.39 -1.17
N LYS A 342 -12.50 14.59 -1.73
CA LYS A 342 -12.48 14.81 -3.16
C LYS A 342 -11.09 15.31 -3.52
N PRO A 343 -10.19 14.45 -4.02
CA PRO A 343 -8.90 14.86 -4.58
C PRO A 343 -9.11 16.02 -5.53
N ASP A 344 -8.21 17.00 -5.48
CA ASP A 344 -8.26 18.16 -6.35
C ASP A 344 -6.85 18.52 -6.77
N GLU A 345 -6.73 19.12 -7.95
CA GLU A 345 -5.46 19.62 -8.42
C GLU A 345 -4.95 20.63 -7.40
N VAL A 346 -3.83 20.34 -6.72
CA VAL A 346 -3.12 21.36 -5.97
C VAL A 346 -2.52 22.34 -6.98
N LEU A 347 -3.30 23.37 -7.32
CA LEU A 347 -2.76 24.67 -7.67
C LEU A 347 -2.05 25.15 -6.41
N GLY A 348 -0.76 24.81 -6.28
CA GLY A 348 -0.05 24.87 -5.01
C GLY A 348 -0.16 26.25 -4.39
N PHE A 349 -1.01 26.40 -3.37
CA PHE A 349 -1.37 27.69 -2.79
C PHE A 349 -0.23 28.34 -1.98
N LEU A 350 0.80 27.58 -1.57
CA LEU A 350 2.05 28.14 -1.01
C LEU A 350 3.07 28.51 -2.11
N THR A 351 2.89 27.97 -3.32
CA THR A 351 3.69 28.28 -4.50
C THR A 351 3.04 29.31 -5.41
N ASP A 352 1.74 29.59 -5.32
CA ASP A 352 1.07 30.54 -6.21
C ASP A 352 1.57 31.98 -6.04
N ASP A 353 1.95 32.31 -4.81
CA ASP A 353 2.69 33.53 -4.45
C ASP A 353 4.16 33.49 -4.86
N LEU A 354 4.66 32.38 -5.42
CA LEU A 354 6.05 32.18 -5.87
C LEU A 354 6.16 31.79 -7.37
N ASN A 355 5.03 31.45 -8.03
CA ASN A 355 4.89 30.81 -9.34
C ASN A 355 5.19 31.71 -10.56
N CYS A 356 6.29 32.44 -10.53
CA CYS A 356 6.79 33.22 -11.66
C CYS A 356 8.23 32.81 -11.98
N PHE A 357 8.46 31.52 -12.23
CA PHE A 357 9.77 30.88 -12.45
C PHE A 357 10.77 31.69 -13.30
N VAL A 358 10.38 32.15 -14.50
CA VAL A 358 11.27 32.91 -15.39
C VAL A 358 11.59 34.30 -14.82
N ALA A 359 10.59 35.00 -14.27
CA ALA A 359 10.79 36.31 -13.67
C ALA A 359 11.60 36.22 -12.37
N THR A 360 11.39 35.20 -11.54
CA THR A 360 12.18 34.89 -10.34
C THR A 360 13.63 34.57 -10.70
N ALA A 361 13.86 33.75 -11.73
CA ALA A 361 15.21 33.44 -12.22
C ALA A 361 15.94 34.68 -12.77
N ALA A 362 15.21 35.60 -13.41
CA ALA A 362 15.76 36.84 -13.93
C ALA A 362 16.05 37.84 -12.79
N PHE A 363 15.06 38.18 -11.96
CA PHE A 363 15.15 39.24 -10.95
C PHE A 363 15.81 38.78 -9.64
N GLY A 364 16.02 37.49 -9.45
CA GLY A 364 16.81 36.92 -8.34
C GLY A 364 16.09 36.88 -7.00
N SER A 365 14.84 37.35 -6.92
CA SER A 365 14.00 37.20 -5.74
C SER A 365 12.53 37.03 -6.16
N PRO A 366 11.85 36.00 -5.62
CA PRO A 366 10.42 35.83 -5.86
C PRO A 366 9.58 36.93 -5.18
N LEU A 367 10.15 37.70 -4.26
CA LEU A 367 9.48 38.81 -3.57
C LEU A 367 9.80 40.18 -4.20
N SER A 368 10.45 40.20 -5.37
CA SER A 368 10.70 41.47 -6.05
C SER A 368 9.39 42.09 -6.54
N LYS A 369 9.26 43.42 -6.40
CA LYS A 369 8.06 44.17 -6.83
C LYS A 369 7.64 43.83 -8.27
N LYS A 370 8.61 43.65 -9.17
CA LYS A 370 8.36 43.34 -10.58
C LYS A 370 7.73 41.98 -10.79
N VAL A 371 8.17 40.97 -10.02
CA VAL A 371 7.58 39.64 -10.05
C VAL A 371 6.14 39.69 -9.52
N ASN A 372 5.90 40.47 -8.47
CA ASN A 372 4.54 40.67 -7.94
C ASN A 372 3.60 41.36 -8.95
N ASP A 373 4.09 42.35 -9.69
CA ASP A 373 3.30 43.00 -10.75
C ASP A 373 2.89 41.98 -11.84
N PHE A 374 3.76 41.03 -12.22
CA PHE A 374 3.38 39.95 -13.14
C PHE A 374 2.34 38.99 -12.57
N ARG A 375 2.40 38.68 -11.26
CA ARG A 375 1.39 37.85 -10.58
C ARG A 375 0.01 38.51 -10.57
N LEU A 376 -0.04 39.78 -10.17
CA LEU A 376 -1.29 40.54 -10.18
C LEU A 376 -1.94 40.60 -11.57
N PHE A 377 -1.13 40.66 -12.62
CA PHE A 377 -1.63 40.62 -13.99
C PHE A 377 -2.18 39.23 -14.37
N ARG A 378 -1.48 38.16 -13.99
CA ARG A 378 -1.96 36.77 -14.12
C ARG A 378 -3.32 36.62 -13.45
N ASP A 379 -3.42 37.02 -12.20
CA ASP A 379 -4.60 36.77 -11.38
C ASP A 379 -5.80 37.61 -11.84
N ARG A 380 -5.58 38.88 -12.22
CA ARG A 380 -6.65 39.80 -12.60
C ARG A 380 -7.12 39.65 -14.05
N TYR A 381 -6.25 39.27 -14.98
CA TYR A 381 -6.56 39.30 -16.41
C TYR A 381 -6.43 37.96 -17.13
N LEU A 382 -5.60 37.03 -16.66
CA LEU A 382 -5.43 35.71 -17.30
C LEU A 382 -6.36 34.66 -16.69
N MET A 383 -6.38 34.55 -15.36
CA MET A 383 -7.16 33.52 -14.63
C MET A 383 -8.69 33.57 -14.84
N PRO A 384 -9.33 34.73 -15.06
CA PRO A 384 -10.76 34.79 -15.34
C PRO A 384 -11.18 34.25 -16.72
N SER A 385 -10.23 33.98 -17.63
CA SER A 385 -10.52 33.57 -19.01
C SER A 385 -9.98 32.17 -19.32
N ASP A 386 -10.76 31.33 -20.00
CA ASP A 386 -10.34 29.95 -20.32
C ASP A 386 -9.09 29.89 -21.22
N LEU A 387 -8.94 30.87 -22.12
CA LEU A 387 -7.72 31.03 -22.92
C LEU A 387 -6.51 31.40 -22.05
N GLY A 388 -6.71 32.30 -21.08
CA GLY A 388 -5.65 32.69 -20.15
C GLY A 388 -5.22 31.54 -19.24
N LYS A 389 -6.16 30.72 -18.74
CA LYS A 389 -5.86 29.50 -17.98
C LYS A 389 -4.98 28.53 -18.77
N LYS A 390 -5.31 28.28 -20.05
CA LYS A 390 -4.50 27.44 -20.95
C LYS A 390 -3.08 27.99 -21.16
N MET A 391 -2.93 29.31 -21.33
CA MET A 391 -1.61 29.95 -21.44
C MET A 391 -0.78 29.80 -20.16
N VAL A 392 -1.41 29.98 -18.99
CA VAL A 392 -0.74 29.81 -17.69
C VAL A 392 -0.31 28.35 -17.48
N HIS A 393 -1.16 27.39 -17.82
CA HIS A 393 -0.82 25.97 -17.74
C HIS A 393 0.38 25.61 -18.65
N LEU A 394 0.39 26.13 -19.89
CA LEU A 394 1.53 25.97 -20.80
C LEU A 394 2.81 26.58 -20.21
N TYR A 395 2.70 27.76 -19.59
CA TYR A 395 3.81 28.40 -18.92
C TYR A 395 4.34 27.53 -17.77
N TYR A 396 3.49 26.97 -16.90
CA TYR A 396 3.95 26.10 -15.81
C TYR A 396 4.55 24.78 -16.28
N LYS A 397 4.09 24.24 -17.41
CA LYS A 397 4.65 23.02 -17.99
C LYS A 397 6.09 23.20 -18.50
N TYR A 398 6.41 24.34 -19.10
CA TYR A 398 7.71 24.55 -19.77
C TYR A 398 8.66 25.51 -19.06
N SER A 399 8.16 26.37 -18.17
CA SER A 399 8.99 27.38 -17.52
C SER A 399 9.96 26.86 -16.45
N PRO A 400 9.70 25.79 -15.67
CA PRO A 400 10.64 25.31 -14.65
C PRO A 400 12.03 24.93 -15.19
N PRO A 401 12.15 24.07 -16.23
CA PRO A 401 13.48 23.74 -16.78
C PRO A 401 14.16 24.95 -17.42
N LEU A 402 13.39 25.84 -18.04
CA LEU A 402 13.91 27.09 -18.63
C LEU A 402 14.45 28.05 -17.55
N ALA A 403 13.74 28.20 -16.44
CA ALA A 403 14.14 29.03 -15.32
C ALA A 403 15.43 28.53 -14.67
N HIS A 404 15.57 27.20 -14.53
CA HIS A 404 16.80 26.58 -14.05
C HIS A 404 17.99 26.90 -14.97
N TRP A 405 17.79 26.82 -16.29
CA TRP A 405 18.83 27.18 -17.28
C TRP A 405 19.22 28.67 -17.21
N ILE A 406 18.25 29.57 -17.05
CA ILE A 406 18.49 31.01 -16.89
C ILE A 406 19.27 31.30 -15.60
N ALA A 407 18.91 30.63 -14.50
CA ALA A 407 19.50 30.86 -13.19
C ALA A 407 20.98 30.49 -13.09
N GLN A 408 21.51 29.67 -13.99
CA GLN A 408 22.88 29.16 -13.97
C GLN A 408 23.96 30.15 -14.48
N SER A 409 23.61 31.30 -15.10
CA SER A 409 24.62 32.29 -15.49
C SER A 409 24.10 33.73 -15.45
N ASP A 410 24.95 34.66 -15.03
CA ASP A 410 24.57 36.07 -14.91
C ASP A 410 24.31 36.74 -16.27
N LEU A 411 24.98 36.29 -17.34
CA LEU A 411 24.73 36.78 -18.69
C LEU A 411 23.31 36.43 -19.17
N ARG A 412 22.85 35.19 -18.90
CA ARG A 412 21.48 34.77 -19.23
C ARG A 412 20.45 35.52 -18.40
N ARG A 413 20.68 35.69 -17.09
CA ARG A 413 19.82 36.52 -16.23
C ARG A 413 19.69 37.94 -16.76
N LEU A 414 20.79 38.56 -17.18
CA LEU A 414 20.78 39.91 -17.75
C LEU A 414 20.00 39.97 -19.06
N ALA A 415 20.22 39.03 -19.98
CA ALA A 415 19.46 38.94 -21.23
C ALA A 415 17.95 38.80 -20.98
N THR A 416 17.56 37.92 -20.05
CA THR A 416 16.16 37.75 -19.65
C THR A 416 15.60 39.02 -18.99
N ARG A 417 16.36 39.75 -18.16
CA ARG A 417 15.93 41.04 -17.60
C ARG A 417 15.66 42.07 -18.68
N ILE A 418 16.53 42.19 -19.69
CA ILE A 418 16.35 43.13 -20.81
C ILE A 418 15.08 42.78 -21.59
N PHE A 419 14.84 41.49 -21.83
CA PHE A 419 13.63 41.02 -22.52
C PHE A 419 12.34 41.25 -21.70
N LEU A 420 12.39 41.00 -20.39
CA LEU A 420 11.22 41.15 -19.50
C LEU A 420 10.91 42.60 -19.17
N TRP A 421 11.85 43.53 -19.34
CA TRP A 421 11.64 44.94 -19.01
C TRP A 421 10.49 45.61 -19.77
N PRO A 422 10.40 45.54 -21.12
CA PRO A 422 9.25 46.09 -21.85
C PRO A 422 7.94 45.40 -21.48
N LEU A 423 7.96 44.07 -21.27
CA LEU A 423 6.77 43.32 -20.87
C LEU A 423 6.27 43.75 -19.48
N TRP A 424 7.19 43.96 -18.54
CA TRP A 424 6.86 44.47 -17.22
C TRP A 424 6.27 45.87 -17.30
N THR A 425 6.80 46.76 -18.16
CA THR A 425 6.23 48.11 -18.30
C THR A 425 4.79 48.08 -18.83
N LEU A 426 4.46 47.16 -19.73
CA LEU A 426 3.09 46.97 -20.24
C LEU A 426 2.16 46.45 -19.14
N VAL A 427 2.62 45.44 -18.41
CA VAL A 427 1.89 44.86 -17.28
C VAL A 427 1.62 45.92 -16.21
N TRP A 428 2.64 46.68 -15.84
CA TRP A 428 2.54 47.78 -14.89
C TRP A 428 1.56 48.85 -15.38
N LEU A 429 1.64 49.27 -16.64
CA LEU A 429 0.71 50.24 -17.22
C LEU A 429 -0.75 49.73 -17.16
N THR A 430 -0.97 48.44 -17.43
CA THR A 430 -2.30 47.82 -17.41
C THR A 430 -2.87 47.69 -15.99
N LEU A 431 -2.02 47.48 -14.98
CA LEU A 431 -2.47 47.32 -13.59
C LEU A 431 -2.77 48.66 -12.91
N TYR A 432 -2.03 49.71 -13.26
CA TYR A 432 -2.12 51.03 -12.61
C TYR A 432 -2.92 52.07 -13.42
N ILE A 433 -3.12 51.85 -14.73
CA ILE A 433 -3.95 52.69 -15.62
C ILE A 433 -5.08 51.83 -16.21
N ASN A 434 -6.21 52.45 -16.55
CA ASN A 434 -7.35 51.76 -17.16
C ASN A 434 -6.89 50.93 -18.40
N PRO A 435 -7.24 49.62 -18.50
CA PRO A 435 -6.79 48.74 -19.59
C PRO A 435 -7.17 49.26 -20.98
N LEU A 436 -8.27 50.00 -21.12
CA LEU A 436 -8.67 50.61 -22.39
C LEU A 436 -7.70 51.70 -22.85
N VAL A 437 -7.13 52.46 -21.93
CA VAL A 437 -6.12 53.49 -22.24
C VAL A 437 -4.80 52.85 -22.68
N THR A 438 -4.42 51.75 -22.03
CA THR A 438 -3.23 50.97 -22.42
C THR A 438 -3.36 50.41 -23.84
N LEU A 439 -4.53 49.88 -24.20
CA LEU A 439 -4.79 49.39 -25.56
C LEU A 439 -4.75 50.52 -26.61
N LEU A 440 -5.29 51.70 -26.28
CA LEU A 440 -5.22 52.86 -27.17
C LEU A 440 -3.77 53.32 -27.38
N LEU A 441 -2.96 53.40 -26.33
CA LEU A 441 -1.53 53.76 -26.42
C LEU A 441 -0.74 52.76 -27.28
N LEU A 442 -0.93 51.45 -27.07
CA LEU A 442 -0.31 50.42 -27.90
C LEU A 442 -0.75 50.52 -29.36
N GLY A 443 -2.04 50.78 -29.60
CA GLY A 443 -2.58 51.02 -30.94
C GLY A 443 -1.93 52.22 -31.63
N THR A 444 -1.76 53.35 -30.92
CA THR A 444 -1.10 54.54 -31.49
C THR A 444 0.38 54.30 -31.81
N ILE A 445 1.11 53.61 -30.94
CA ILE A 445 2.53 53.25 -31.16
C ILE A 445 2.65 52.33 -32.38
N LEU A 446 1.78 51.34 -32.50
CA LEU A 446 1.75 50.43 -33.64
C LEU A 446 1.45 51.18 -34.95
N LEU A 447 0.48 52.11 -34.93
CA LEU A 447 0.15 52.93 -36.10
C LEU A 447 1.30 53.87 -36.50
N ILE A 448 2.03 54.44 -35.54
CA ILE A 448 3.23 55.23 -35.80
C ILE A 448 4.32 54.35 -36.40
N PHE A 449 4.56 53.16 -35.85
CA PHE A 449 5.55 52.22 -36.34
C PHE A 449 5.23 51.76 -37.78
N ILE A 450 3.98 51.39 -38.04
CA ILE A 450 3.50 51.03 -39.38
C ILE A 450 3.67 52.22 -40.34
N ASN A 451 3.37 53.45 -39.92
CA ASN A 451 3.56 54.64 -40.75
C ASN A 451 5.04 54.93 -41.04
N VAL A 452 5.93 54.77 -40.06
CA VAL A 452 7.38 54.95 -40.25
C VAL A 452 7.93 53.85 -41.16
N TRP A 453 7.50 52.60 -40.98
CA TRP A 453 7.88 51.46 -41.81
C TRP A 453 7.40 51.65 -43.27
N ARG A 454 6.14 52.06 -43.46
CA ARG A 454 5.58 52.40 -44.78
C ARG A 454 6.32 53.58 -45.44
N ARG A 455 6.73 54.59 -44.66
CA ARG A 455 7.52 55.73 -45.16
C ARG A 455 8.95 55.33 -45.56
N LYS A 456 9.55 54.36 -44.86
CA LYS A 456 10.88 53.82 -45.20
C LYS A 456 10.82 53.04 -46.52
N HIS A 457 9.88 52.11 -46.65
CA HIS A 457 9.69 51.35 -47.90
C HIS A 457 9.23 52.20 -49.11
N LYS A 458 8.54 53.33 -48.91
CA LYS A 458 8.23 54.27 -50.00
C LYS A 458 9.45 55.03 -50.53
N LYS A 459 10.50 55.23 -49.72
CA LYS A 459 11.74 55.87 -50.18
C LYS A 459 12.61 54.93 -51.02
N ASP A 460 12.52 53.63 -50.76
CA ASP A 460 13.24 52.59 -51.51
C ASP A 460 12.59 52.26 -52.88
N ALA A 461 11.45 52.87 -53.22
CA ALA A 461 10.72 52.67 -54.48
C ALA A 461 10.84 53.86 -55.48
N HIS A 462 11.61 54.90 -55.13
CA HIS A 462 11.90 56.07 -55.98
C HIS A 462 13.41 56.32 -56.16
N VAL A 463 14.21 55.26 -56.01
CA VAL A 463 15.55 55.12 -56.57
C VAL A 463 15.48 54.00 -57.60
#